data_AF-A0AA87Y2P2-F1
#
_entry.id   AF-A0AA87Y2P2-F1
#
_cell.length_a   1.000
_cell.length_b   1.000
_cell.length_c   1.000
_cell.angle_alpha   90.00
_cell.angle_beta   90.00
_cell.angle_gamma   90.00
#
_symmetry.space_group_name_H-M   'P 1'
#
loop_
_entity.id
_entity.type
_entity.pdbx_description
1 polymer ?
#
loop_
_entity_poly.entity_id
_entity_poly.type
_entity_poly.pdbx_seq_one_letter_code
_entity_poly.pdbx_strand_id
1 'polypeptide(L)'
;MQLRATIDAARMARLEVALEARLYQRLMLHRARFALPGTELMARLRKIVKWTSAIGLVTTLGLCTVGGLPFGGWLLDVLVIAVYAALLSLSMYTPYWEPRMRKPGRFWQRQARWWTDHLLKNARTQVPFDAQYDFADDMATYFRIRDDTPHMQWTRRLEGFSLSGEGFTVLYRSRKSLSPHAFFLHEPSAPFEALLAHHGVQPLPGC
;
A
#
# COMPACT_ATOMS: atom_id res chain seq x y z
N MET A 1 1.80 27.72 17.75
CA MET A 1 0.35 27.40 17.78
C MET A 1 0.14 26.19 18.67
N GLN A 2 -1.01 26.05 19.32
CA GLN A 2 -1.34 24.87 20.13
C GLN A 2 -2.69 24.30 19.67
N LEU A 3 -2.78 22.97 19.57
CA LEU A 3 -4.00 22.25 19.21
C LEU A 3 -4.28 21.20 20.28
N ARG A 4 -5.49 21.19 20.83
CA ARG A 4 -5.91 20.22 21.86
C ARG A 4 -7.18 19.50 21.42
N ALA A 5 -7.25 18.20 21.66
CA ALA A 5 -8.41 17.38 21.37
C ALA A 5 -8.62 16.30 22.44
N THR A 6 -9.82 16.26 23.02
CA THR A 6 -10.20 15.21 23.98
C THR A 6 -10.56 13.93 23.24
N ILE A 7 -9.94 12.82 23.65
CA ILE A 7 -10.11 11.50 23.06
C ILE A 7 -10.78 10.57 24.09
N ASP A 8 -12.06 10.31 23.87
CA ASP A 8 -12.86 9.34 24.62
C ASP A 8 -13.04 8.03 23.82
N ALA A 9 -13.71 7.04 24.43
CA ALA A 9 -13.89 5.73 23.81
C ALA A 9 -14.76 5.79 22.55
N ALA A 10 -15.81 6.61 22.56
CA ALA A 10 -16.71 6.77 21.43
C ALA A 10 -16.01 7.41 20.23
N ARG A 11 -15.18 8.43 20.47
CA ARG A 11 -14.38 9.09 19.44
C ARG A 11 -13.29 8.18 18.91
N MET A 12 -12.63 7.41 19.78
CA MET A 12 -11.64 6.41 19.35
C MET A 12 -12.27 5.41 18.38
N ALA A 13 -13.46 4.87 18.68
CA ALA A 13 -14.15 3.93 17.81
C ALA A 13 -14.50 4.53 16.43
N ARG A 14 -14.98 5.78 16.37
CA ARG A 14 -15.25 6.47 15.09
C ARG A 14 -13.97 6.66 14.28
N LEU A 15 -12.91 7.05 14.96
CA LEU A 15 -11.60 7.30 14.35
C LEU A 15 -10.97 6.04 13.78
N GLU A 16 -11.11 4.90 14.46
CA GLU A 16 -10.64 3.60 13.98
C GLU A 16 -11.26 3.22 12.64
N VAL A 17 -12.58 3.39 12.52
CA VAL A 17 -13.33 3.10 11.28
C VAL A 17 -12.87 4.02 10.15
N ALA A 18 -12.77 5.32 10.41
CA ALA A 18 -12.35 6.30 9.42
C ALA A 18 -10.88 6.07 8.99
N LEU A 19 -9.99 5.72 9.92
CA LEU A 19 -8.59 5.44 9.65
C LEU A 19 -8.42 4.14 8.86
N GLU A 20 -9.12 3.05 9.21
CA GLU A 20 -9.11 1.79 8.44
C GLU A 20 -9.54 2.03 6.99
N ALA A 21 -10.61 2.80 6.76
CA ALA A 21 -11.10 3.13 5.43
C ALA A 21 -10.07 3.90 4.59
N ARG A 22 -9.46 4.96 5.17
CA ARG A 22 -8.45 5.78 4.48
C ARG A 22 -7.16 5.02 4.21
N LEU A 23 -6.69 4.21 5.16
CA LEU A 23 -5.51 3.36 4.95
C LEU A 23 -5.77 2.28 3.89
N TYR A 24 -6.97 1.69 3.88
CA TYR A 24 -7.37 0.73 2.85
C TYR A 24 -7.38 1.38 1.46
N GLN A 25 -7.98 2.56 1.30
CA GLN A 25 -7.95 3.32 0.04
C GLN A 25 -6.51 3.60 -0.41
N ARG A 26 -5.63 4.02 0.50
CA ARG A 26 -4.22 4.25 0.20
C ARG A 26 -3.50 2.99 -0.26
N LEU A 27 -3.72 1.86 0.42
CA LEU A 27 -3.18 0.57 0.03
C LEU A 27 -3.68 0.16 -1.37
N MET A 28 -4.94 0.43 -1.69
CA MET A 28 -5.50 0.18 -3.02
C MET A 28 -4.88 1.06 -4.10
N LEU A 29 -4.67 2.35 -3.84
CA LEU A 29 -4.00 3.26 -4.77
C LEU A 29 -2.52 2.90 -4.95
N HIS A 30 -1.85 2.49 -3.88
CA HIS A 30 -0.48 1.99 -3.98
C HIS A 30 -0.44 0.71 -4.79
N ARG A 31 -1.34 -0.24 -4.51
CA ARG A 31 -1.49 -1.45 -5.30
C ARG A 31 -1.80 -1.13 -6.76
N ALA A 32 -2.66 -0.18 -7.08
CA ALA A 32 -2.97 0.20 -8.47
C ALA A 32 -1.74 0.75 -9.21
N ARG A 33 -0.77 1.37 -8.49
CA ARG A 33 0.51 1.81 -9.08
C ARG A 33 1.46 0.65 -9.39
N PHE A 34 1.48 -0.39 -8.55
CA PHE A 34 2.37 -1.56 -8.71
C PHE A 34 1.72 -2.74 -9.44
N ALA A 35 0.39 -2.80 -9.46
CA ALA A 35 -0.39 -3.59 -10.39
C ALA A 35 -0.14 -2.95 -11.74
N LEU A 36 0.96 -3.36 -12.36
CA LEU A 36 1.51 -2.93 -13.64
C LEU A 36 0.49 -2.15 -14.48
N PRO A 37 0.77 -0.92 -14.92
CA PRO A 37 -0.03 -0.25 -15.95
C PRO A 37 -0.03 -0.99 -17.31
N GLY A 38 0.48 -2.22 -17.35
CA GLY A 38 0.69 -3.01 -18.54
C GLY A 38 -0.43 -3.99 -18.81
N THR A 39 -1.69 -3.59 -18.90
CA THR A 39 -2.62 -4.40 -19.71
C THR A 39 -2.03 -4.54 -21.11
N GLU A 40 -1.50 -3.46 -21.70
CA GLU A 40 -0.86 -3.51 -23.01
C GLU A 40 0.51 -4.16 -23.00
N LEU A 41 1.44 -3.75 -22.11
CA LEU A 41 2.79 -4.32 -22.10
C LEU A 41 2.75 -5.82 -21.75
N MET A 42 1.96 -6.23 -20.76
CA MET A 42 1.81 -7.65 -20.43
C MET A 42 1.02 -8.40 -21.49
N ALA A 43 0.04 -7.78 -22.18
CA ALA A 43 -0.61 -8.42 -23.33
C ALA A 43 0.38 -8.61 -24.50
N ARG A 44 1.24 -7.62 -24.78
CA ARG A 44 2.30 -7.71 -25.80
C ARG A 44 3.32 -8.78 -25.42
N LEU A 45 3.83 -8.78 -24.19
CA LEU A 45 4.72 -9.82 -23.68
C LEU A 45 4.07 -11.20 -23.72
N ARG A 46 2.78 -11.34 -23.35
CA ARG A 46 2.03 -12.59 -23.45
C ARG A 46 1.90 -13.06 -24.89
N LYS A 47 1.64 -12.15 -25.84
CA LYS A 47 1.61 -12.45 -27.27
C LYS A 47 2.98 -12.93 -27.74
N ILE A 48 4.06 -12.25 -27.36
CA ILE A 48 5.44 -12.63 -27.70
C ILE A 48 5.77 -14.02 -27.10
N VAL A 49 5.50 -14.26 -25.81
CA VAL A 49 5.72 -15.55 -25.15
C VAL A 49 4.91 -16.65 -25.81
N LYS A 50 3.64 -16.41 -26.15
CA LYS A 50 2.80 -17.41 -26.84
C LYS A 50 3.37 -17.79 -28.21
N TRP A 51 3.76 -16.80 -29.02
CA TRP A 51 4.31 -17.07 -30.35
C TRP A 51 5.70 -17.70 -30.30
N THR A 52 6.58 -17.21 -29.43
CA THR A 52 7.92 -17.79 -29.24
C THR A 52 7.85 -19.21 -28.70
N SER A 53 6.96 -19.51 -27.76
CA SER A 53 6.73 -20.87 -27.28
C SER A 53 6.11 -21.77 -28.34
N ALA A 54 5.18 -21.28 -29.17
CA ALA A 54 4.61 -22.06 -30.25
C ALA A 54 5.65 -22.39 -31.34
N ILE A 55 6.45 -21.41 -31.74
CA ILE A 55 7.54 -21.58 -32.72
C ILE A 55 8.60 -22.54 -32.15
N GLY A 56 9.00 -22.35 -30.89
CA GLY A 56 9.94 -23.22 -30.20
C GLY A 56 9.46 -24.67 -30.12
N LEU A 57 8.17 -24.88 -29.79
CA LEU A 57 7.57 -26.21 -29.74
C LEU A 57 7.55 -26.89 -31.12
N VAL A 58 7.13 -26.18 -32.17
CA VAL A 58 7.11 -26.72 -33.55
C VAL A 58 8.52 -27.04 -34.04
N THR A 59 9.49 -26.18 -33.76
CA THR A 59 10.89 -26.38 -34.16
C THR A 59 11.49 -27.59 -33.44
N THR A 60 11.23 -27.74 -32.14
CA THR A 60 11.73 -28.86 -31.34
C THR A 60 11.07 -30.18 -31.74
N LEU A 61 9.76 -30.17 -32.04
CA LEU A 61 9.07 -31.34 -32.58
C LEU A 61 9.62 -31.76 -33.95
N GLY A 62 9.95 -30.80 -34.83
CA GLY A 62 10.61 -31.08 -36.10
C GLY A 62 12.03 -31.63 -35.93
N LEU A 63 12.77 -31.20 -34.91
CA LEU A 63 14.07 -31.79 -34.58
C LEU A 63 13.94 -33.24 -34.10
N CYS A 64 12.90 -33.56 -33.32
CA CYS A 64 12.63 -34.94 -32.91
C CYS A 64 12.40 -35.89 -34.10
N THR A 65 11.77 -35.42 -35.20
CA THR A 65 11.50 -36.29 -36.36
C THR A 65 12.73 -36.57 -37.21
N VAL A 66 13.80 -35.77 -37.09
CA VAL A 66 15.07 -35.92 -37.83
C VAL A 66 16.15 -36.65 -37.01
N GLY A 67 15.78 -37.24 -35.87
CA GLY A 67 16.66 -38.06 -35.02
C GLY A 67 17.07 -37.40 -33.71
N GLY A 68 16.70 -36.13 -33.50
CA GLY A 68 16.87 -35.42 -32.23
C GLY A 68 18.30 -35.16 -31.79
N LEU A 69 18.46 -34.43 -30.68
CA LEU A 69 19.74 -34.14 -30.06
C LEU A 69 19.95 -35.02 -28.81
N PRO A 70 20.75 -36.11 -28.91
CA PRO A 70 21.07 -36.93 -27.75
C PRO A 70 22.06 -36.19 -26.83
N PHE A 71 21.74 -36.11 -25.54
CA PHE A 71 22.64 -35.57 -24.52
C PHE A 71 22.60 -36.48 -23.27
N GLY A 72 23.70 -37.18 -23.00
CA GLY A 72 23.84 -38.00 -21.78
C GLY A 72 22.80 -39.12 -21.64
N GLY A 73 22.36 -39.75 -22.74
CA GLY A 73 21.36 -40.82 -22.74
C GLY A 73 19.90 -40.34 -22.71
N TRP A 74 19.67 -39.03 -22.61
CA TRP A 74 18.36 -38.41 -22.72
C TRP A 74 18.21 -37.67 -24.06
N LEU A 75 17.00 -37.65 -24.61
CA LEU A 75 16.64 -36.75 -25.71
C LEU A 75 16.41 -35.36 -25.12
N LEU A 76 17.37 -34.45 -25.31
CA LEU A 76 17.29 -33.06 -24.85
C LEU A 76 16.01 -32.37 -25.34
N ASP A 77 15.54 -32.78 -26.51
CA ASP A 77 14.33 -32.29 -27.15
C ASP A 77 13.07 -32.52 -26.31
N VAL A 78 12.99 -33.62 -25.56
CA VAL A 78 11.84 -33.92 -24.69
C VAL A 78 11.75 -32.91 -23.54
N LEU A 79 12.90 -32.52 -22.97
CA LEU A 79 12.96 -31.54 -21.90
C LEU A 79 12.61 -30.14 -22.43
N VAL A 80 13.10 -29.79 -23.62
CA VAL A 80 12.79 -28.51 -24.28
C VAL A 80 11.30 -28.43 -24.66
N ILE A 81 10.72 -29.52 -25.17
CA ILE A 81 9.28 -29.65 -25.42
C ILE A 81 8.48 -29.43 -24.13
N ALA A 82 8.88 -30.06 -23.03
CA ALA A 82 8.20 -29.89 -21.75
C ALA A 82 8.24 -28.43 -21.26
N VAL A 83 9.37 -27.74 -21.42
CA VAL A 83 9.50 -26.32 -21.06
C VAL A 83 8.60 -25.44 -21.93
N TYR A 84 8.63 -25.59 -23.26
CA TYR A 84 7.78 -24.79 -24.14
C TYR A 84 6.29 -25.09 -23.96
N ALA A 85 5.93 -26.35 -23.74
CA ALA A 85 4.56 -26.74 -23.42
C ALA A 85 4.11 -26.11 -22.09
N ALA A 86 4.92 -26.16 -21.05
CA ALA A 86 4.61 -25.54 -19.76
C ALA A 86 4.45 -24.01 -19.86
N LEU A 87 5.35 -23.32 -20.58
CA LEU A 87 5.25 -21.88 -20.82
C LEU A 87 4.00 -21.52 -21.64
N LEU A 88 3.67 -22.31 -22.66
CA LEU A 88 2.46 -22.12 -23.47
C LEU A 88 1.20 -22.31 -22.63
N SER A 89 1.12 -23.40 -21.86
CA SER A 89 0.03 -23.67 -20.93
C SER A 89 -0.13 -22.53 -19.93
N LEU A 90 0.95 -22.11 -19.26
CA LEU A 90 0.92 -21.00 -18.31
C LEU A 90 0.41 -19.70 -18.96
N SER A 91 0.82 -19.42 -20.20
CA SER A 91 0.36 -18.25 -20.97
C SER A 91 -1.15 -18.29 -21.28
N MET A 92 -1.74 -19.48 -21.42
CA MET A 92 -3.19 -19.66 -21.63
C MET A 92 -3.99 -19.54 -20.34
N TYR A 93 -3.41 -19.94 -19.20
CA TYR A 93 -4.08 -19.87 -17.89
C TYR A 93 -3.97 -18.49 -17.23
N THR A 94 -2.98 -17.66 -17.55
CA THR A 94 -2.86 -16.29 -17.02
C THR A 94 -4.14 -15.42 -17.07
N PRO A 95 -4.94 -15.35 -18.17
CA PRO A 95 -6.18 -14.57 -18.20
C PRO A 95 -7.25 -15.06 -17.22
N TYR A 96 -7.20 -16.32 -16.78
CA TYR A 96 -8.13 -16.85 -15.78
C TYR A 96 -7.78 -16.41 -14.36
N TRP A 97 -6.49 -16.27 -14.06
CA TRP A 97 -5.99 -15.85 -12.74
C TRP A 97 -5.99 -14.33 -12.56
N GLU A 98 -5.84 -13.58 -13.64
CA GLU A 98 -5.75 -12.11 -13.64
C GLU A 98 -6.94 -11.42 -12.93
N PRO A 99 -8.22 -11.76 -13.19
CA PRO A 99 -9.35 -11.17 -12.45
C PRO A 99 -9.36 -11.57 -10.98
N ARG A 100 -8.92 -12.79 -10.65
CA ARG A 100 -8.88 -13.30 -9.27
C ARG A 100 -7.78 -12.62 -8.46
N MET A 101 -6.65 -12.32 -9.10
CA MET A 101 -5.56 -11.52 -8.53
C MET A 101 -5.88 -10.02 -8.50
N ARG A 102 -6.81 -9.52 -9.33
CA ARG A 102 -7.27 -8.12 -9.35
C ARG A 102 -8.32 -7.80 -8.28
N LYS A 103 -9.18 -8.74 -7.89
CA LYS A 103 -10.14 -8.49 -6.81
C LYS A 103 -9.40 -8.14 -5.52
N PRO A 104 -9.67 -6.97 -4.90
CA PRO A 104 -9.06 -6.63 -3.62
C PRO A 104 -9.59 -7.62 -2.58
N GLY A 105 -8.78 -8.63 -2.27
CA GLY A 105 -9.15 -9.66 -1.33
C GLY A 105 -9.17 -9.14 0.11
N ARG A 106 -9.79 -9.94 1.01
CA ARG A 106 -9.79 -9.73 2.47
C ARG A 106 -8.40 -9.47 3.06
N PHE A 107 -7.34 -9.92 2.36
CA PHE A 107 -5.95 -9.65 2.73
C PHE A 107 -5.66 -8.16 2.92
N TRP A 108 -6.05 -7.29 1.98
CA TRP A 108 -5.71 -5.87 2.06
C TRP A 108 -6.53 -5.14 3.12
N GLN A 109 -7.76 -5.56 3.35
CA GLN A 109 -8.58 -5.06 4.45
C GLN A 109 -8.00 -5.49 5.81
N ARG A 110 -7.54 -6.73 5.95
CA ARG A 110 -6.80 -7.18 7.14
C ARG A 110 -5.52 -6.38 7.34
N GLN A 111 -4.80 -6.07 6.26
CA GLN A 111 -3.60 -5.26 6.34
C GLN A 111 -3.93 -3.84 6.81
N ALA A 112 -4.96 -3.19 6.26
CA ALA A 112 -5.41 -1.88 6.72
C ALA A 112 -5.78 -1.91 8.21
N ARG A 113 -6.54 -2.90 8.64
CA ARG A 113 -6.90 -3.10 10.05
C ARG A 113 -5.69 -3.29 10.95
N TRP A 114 -4.74 -4.15 10.55
CA TRP A 114 -3.51 -4.37 11.30
C TRP A 114 -2.71 -3.07 11.47
N TRP A 115 -2.67 -2.21 10.45
CA TRP A 115 -2.01 -0.91 10.53
C TRP A 115 -2.73 0.06 11.46
N THR A 116 -4.06 0.14 11.36
CA THR A 116 -4.91 0.93 12.26
C THR A 116 -4.68 0.50 13.71
N ASP A 117 -4.75 -0.81 13.99
CA ASP A 117 -4.52 -1.36 15.33
C ASP A 117 -3.11 -1.05 15.83
N HIS A 118 -2.09 -1.13 14.96
CA HIS A 118 -0.71 -0.82 15.34
C HIS A 118 -0.52 0.66 15.68
N LEU A 119 -1.09 1.58 14.88
CA LEU A 119 -1.01 3.03 15.11
C LEU A 119 -1.74 3.46 16.38
N LEU A 120 -2.89 2.85 16.66
CA LEU A 120 -3.75 3.24 17.77
C LEU A 120 -3.51 2.40 19.03
N LYS A 121 -2.68 1.36 18.99
CA LYS A 121 -2.43 0.44 20.12
C LYS A 121 -2.21 1.17 21.44
N ASN A 122 -1.25 2.09 21.47
CA ASN A 122 -0.88 2.81 22.69
C ASN A 122 -1.93 3.86 23.08
N ALA A 123 -2.65 4.43 22.11
CA ALA A 123 -3.70 5.41 22.39
C ALA A 123 -4.92 4.73 23.01
N ARG A 124 -5.34 3.59 22.45
CA ARG A 124 -6.53 2.82 22.88
C ARG A 124 -6.45 2.39 24.35
N THR A 125 -5.28 1.95 24.82
CA THR A 125 -5.08 1.50 26.22
C THR A 125 -5.11 2.63 27.25
N GLN A 126 -5.05 3.89 26.80
CA GLN A 126 -4.93 5.05 27.68
C GLN A 126 -6.12 6.01 27.57
N VAL A 127 -7.18 5.61 26.87
CA VAL A 127 -8.44 6.35 26.84
C VAL A 127 -9.09 6.34 28.23
N PRO A 128 -9.66 7.46 28.72
CA PRO A 128 -9.69 8.79 28.09
C PRO A 128 -8.40 9.59 28.30
N PHE A 129 -8.03 10.43 27.32
CA PHE A 129 -6.89 11.34 27.43
C PHE A 129 -7.11 12.59 26.56
N ASP A 130 -6.36 13.65 26.83
CA ASP A 130 -6.27 14.81 25.97
C ASP A 130 -5.01 14.73 25.09
N ALA A 131 -5.22 14.85 23.78
CA ALA A 131 -4.14 15.01 22.82
C ALA A 131 -3.79 16.49 22.71
N GLN A 132 -2.54 16.86 22.98
CA GLN A 132 -2.03 18.21 22.78
C GLN A 132 -0.90 18.20 21.77
N TYR A 133 -0.92 19.16 20.85
CA TYR A 133 0.11 19.37 19.85
C TYR A 133 0.61 20.79 19.95
N ASP A 134 1.92 20.91 20.19
CA ASP A 134 2.61 22.19 20.24
C ASP A 134 3.43 22.35 18.95
N PHE A 135 3.19 23.46 18.25
CA PHE A 135 3.84 23.78 16.99
C PHE A 135 4.80 24.95 17.18
N ALA A 136 6.08 24.69 16.90
CA ALA A 136 7.17 25.65 16.94
C ALA A 136 8.04 25.47 15.70
N ASP A 137 8.27 26.57 14.97
CA ASP A 137 8.95 26.56 13.67
C ASP A 137 8.34 25.51 12.73
N ASP A 138 9.14 24.59 12.18
CA ASP A 138 8.71 23.48 11.33
C ASP A 138 8.44 22.17 12.10
N MET A 139 8.36 22.23 13.43
CA MET A 139 8.26 21.07 14.31
C MET A 139 6.90 21.01 15.02
N ALA A 140 6.38 19.79 15.12
CA ALA A 140 5.23 19.44 15.93
C ALA A 140 5.64 18.49 17.04
N THR A 141 5.29 18.83 18.28
CA THR A 141 5.48 17.97 19.45
C THR A 141 4.12 17.50 19.95
N TYR A 142 3.96 16.18 20.05
CA TYR A 142 2.74 15.56 20.56
C TYR A 142 2.91 15.18 22.02
N PHE A 143 2.02 15.71 22.84
CA PHE A 143 1.84 15.35 24.23
C PHE A 143 0.52 14.64 24.42
N ARG A 144 0.55 13.61 25.26
CA ARG A 144 -0.64 12.98 25.79
C ARG A 144 -0.82 13.39 27.24
N ILE A 145 -1.94 13.99 27.55
CA ILE A 145 -2.25 14.46 28.91
C ILE A 145 -3.31 13.53 29.50
N ARG A 146 -2.98 12.98 30.67
CA ARG A 146 -3.91 12.22 31.50
C ARG A 146 -3.74 12.70 32.93
N ASP A 147 -4.83 12.92 33.64
CA ASP A 147 -4.82 13.42 35.01
C ASP A 147 -3.92 14.67 35.16
N ASP A 148 -4.08 15.62 34.21
CA ASP A 148 -3.30 16.86 34.06
C ASP A 148 -1.77 16.71 33.93
N THR A 149 -1.27 15.49 33.73
CA THR A 149 0.17 15.23 33.54
C THR A 149 0.51 15.06 32.06
N PRO A 150 1.29 15.97 31.44
CA PRO A 150 1.70 15.86 30.04
C PRO A 150 2.85 14.86 29.86
N HIS A 151 2.65 13.86 29.01
CA HIS A 151 3.69 12.93 28.58
C HIS A 151 4.02 13.14 27.10
N MET A 152 5.25 13.56 26.81
CA MET A 152 5.74 13.68 25.42
C MET A 152 5.81 12.30 24.77
N GLN A 153 5.20 12.17 23.59
CA GLN A 153 5.19 10.92 22.84
C GLN A 153 6.14 10.96 21.64
N TRP A 154 6.18 12.09 20.93
CA TRP A 154 7.10 12.29 19.82
C TRP A 154 7.22 13.77 19.44
N THR A 155 8.32 14.09 18.75
CA THR A 155 8.50 15.34 18.00
C THR A 155 8.83 14.99 16.54
N ARG A 156 8.15 15.65 15.59
CA ARG A 156 8.23 15.38 14.14
C ARG A 156 8.17 16.67 13.33
N ARG A 157 8.82 16.68 12.17
CA ARG A 157 8.76 17.81 11.24
C ARG A 157 7.42 17.83 10.49
N LEU A 158 6.92 19.03 10.25
CA LEU A 158 5.77 19.30 9.39
C LEU A 158 6.24 19.32 7.95
N GLU A 159 6.35 18.14 7.33
CA GLU A 159 6.81 18.02 5.94
C GLU A 159 6.03 16.96 5.14
N GLY A 160 6.12 17.08 3.82
CA GLY A 160 5.63 16.07 2.89
C GLY A 160 4.16 16.25 2.54
N PHE A 161 3.36 15.20 2.75
CA PHE A 161 1.99 15.13 2.27
C PHE A 161 1.01 14.77 3.38
N SER A 162 -0.11 15.49 3.47
CA SER A 162 -1.16 15.25 4.45
C SER A 162 -2.31 14.43 3.88
N LEU A 163 -2.89 13.57 4.73
CA LEU A 163 -4.15 12.87 4.50
C LEU A 163 -5.06 13.18 5.69
N SER A 164 -6.02 14.07 5.47
CA SER A 164 -7.01 14.45 6.48
C SER A 164 -8.20 13.51 6.46
N GLY A 165 -8.74 13.20 7.63
CA GLY A 165 -9.96 12.44 7.83
C GLY A 165 -10.77 13.00 8.99
N GLU A 166 -11.93 12.41 9.25
CA GLU A 166 -12.75 12.81 10.40
C GLU A 166 -12.03 12.44 11.71
N GLY A 167 -11.55 13.46 12.43
CA GLY A 167 -10.89 13.28 13.72
C GLY A 167 -9.38 13.03 13.64
N PHE A 168 -8.77 13.08 12.46
CA PHE A 168 -7.32 12.89 12.33
C PHE A 168 -6.70 13.55 11.09
N THR A 169 -5.39 13.75 11.15
CA THR A 169 -4.54 14.03 9.98
C THR A 169 -3.29 13.16 10.03
N VAL A 170 -2.95 12.54 8.91
CA VAL A 170 -1.75 11.69 8.77
C VAL A 170 -0.77 12.35 7.82
N LEU A 171 0.50 12.49 8.24
CA LEU A 171 1.56 13.00 7.37
C LEU A 171 2.42 11.87 6.81
N TYR A 172 2.82 12.01 5.56
CA TYR A 172 3.68 11.09 4.84
C TYR A 172 4.86 11.85 4.24
N ARG A 173 6.08 11.33 4.39
CA ARG A 173 7.29 11.95 3.78
C ARG A 173 7.20 12.12 2.26
N SER A 174 6.46 11.26 1.58
CA SER A 174 6.29 11.32 0.14
C SER A 174 4.92 10.82 -0.30
N ARG A 175 4.49 11.23 -1.49
CA ARG A 175 3.25 10.76 -2.15
C ARG A 175 3.21 9.23 -2.35
N LYS A 176 4.37 8.57 -2.32
CA LYS A 176 4.51 7.11 -2.50
C LYS A 176 4.65 6.36 -1.17
N SER A 177 4.97 7.03 -0.07
CA SER A 177 5.16 6.36 1.23
C SER A 177 3.86 5.70 1.69
N LEU A 178 3.92 4.44 2.09
CA LEU A 178 2.84 3.80 2.82
C LEU A 178 2.91 4.11 4.31
N SER A 179 4.12 4.13 4.88
CA SER A 179 4.31 4.37 6.31
C SER A 179 4.08 5.85 6.65
N PRO A 180 3.22 6.15 7.65
CA PRO A 180 3.02 7.51 8.12
C PRO A 180 4.24 7.98 8.94
N HIS A 181 4.59 9.25 8.79
CA HIS A 181 5.67 9.89 9.54
C HIS A 181 5.18 10.55 10.83
N ALA A 182 4.00 11.18 10.78
CA ALA A 182 3.34 11.80 11.92
C ALA A 182 1.83 11.54 11.84
N PHE A 183 1.19 11.49 13.00
CA PHE A 183 -0.23 11.18 13.12
C PHE A 183 -0.87 12.09 14.17
N PHE A 184 -1.80 12.91 13.74
CA PHE A 184 -2.48 13.91 14.56
C PHE A 184 -3.92 13.48 14.79
N LEU A 185 -4.35 13.45 16.04
CA LEU A 185 -5.71 13.21 16.51
C LEU A 185 -6.38 14.56 16.80
N HIS A 186 -7.25 15.05 15.93
CA HIS A 186 -7.91 16.35 16.10
C HIS A 186 -9.16 16.49 15.23
N GLU A 187 -10.07 17.39 15.61
CA GLU A 187 -11.18 17.83 14.73
C GLU A 187 -10.64 18.50 13.45
N PRO A 188 -11.33 18.38 12.31
CA PRO A 188 -11.06 19.21 11.13
C PRO A 188 -10.98 20.69 11.54
N SER A 189 -9.86 21.35 11.22
CA SER A 189 -9.57 22.70 11.70
C SER A 189 -8.88 23.48 10.59
N ALA A 190 -9.56 24.49 10.06
CA ALA A 190 -9.00 25.36 9.02
C ALA A 190 -7.68 26.04 9.44
N PRO A 191 -7.51 26.51 10.70
CA PRO A 191 -6.22 26.99 11.18
C PRO A 191 -5.08 25.96 11.08
N PHE A 192 -5.38 24.69 11.37
CA PHE A 192 -4.37 23.63 11.28
C PHE A 192 -4.03 23.29 9.82
N GLU A 193 -5.02 23.28 8.92
CA GLU A 193 -4.76 23.10 7.49
C GLU A 193 -3.94 24.25 6.90
N ALA A 194 -4.21 25.49 7.32
CA ALA A 194 -3.42 26.66 6.94
C ALA A 194 -1.98 26.58 7.47
N LEU A 195 -1.78 26.08 8.70
CA LEU A 195 -0.45 25.82 9.26
C LEU A 195 0.31 24.81 8.40
N LEU A 196 -0.31 23.67 8.08
CA LEU A 196 0.29 22.66 7.22
C LEU A 196 0.68 23.24 5.84
N ALA A 197 -0.20 24.00 5.23
CA ALA A 197 0.07 24.67 3.95
C ALA A 197 1.22 25.67 4.04
N HIS A 198 1.32 26.43 5.14
CA HIS A 198 2.41 27.38 5.38
C HIS A 198 3.79 26.69 5.43
N HIS A 199 3.85 25.48 5.99
CA HIS A 199 5.07 24.65 6.01
C HIS A 199 5.30 23.83 4.74
N GLY A 200 4.52 24.06 3.67
CA GLY A 200 4.68 23.37 2.39
C GLY A 200 4.18 21.93 2.38
N VAL A 201 3.40 21.53 3.39
CA VAL A 201 2.74 20.22 3.41
C VAL A 201 1.58 20.24 2.42
N GLN A 202 1.60 19.32 1.45
CA GLN A 202 0.61 19.27 0.40
C GLN A 202 -0.47 18.22 0.68
N PRO A 203 -1.75 18.49 0.40
CA PRO A 203 -2.79 17.48 0.51
C PRO A 203 -2.52 16.34 -0.48
N LEU A 204 -2.72 15.10 -0.04
CA LEU A 204 -2.57 13.94 -0.92
C LEU A 204 -3.70 13.90 -1.96
N PRO A 205 -3.38 13.94 -3.27
CA PRO A 205 -4.40 13.91 -4.30
C PRO A 205 -5.02 12.52 -4.43
N GLY A 206 -6.36 12.47 -4.43
CA GLY A 206 -7.15 11.29 -4.82
C GLY A 206 -7.30 10.21 -3.73
N CYS A 207 -7.21 10.58 -2.46
CA CYS A 207 -7.54 9.70 -1.33
C CYS A 207 -8.89 10.05 -0.73
#